data_AF-A0A9P0LBW6-F1
#
_entry.id   AF-A0A9P0LBW6-F1
#
_cell.length_a   1.000
_cell.length_b   1.000
_cell.length_c   1.000
_cell.angle_alpha   90.00
_cell.angle_beta   90.00
_cell.angle_gamma   90.00
#
_symmetry.space_group_name_H-M   'P 1'
#
loop_
_entity.id
_entity.type
_entity.pdbx_description
1 polymer ?
#
loop_
_entity_poly.entity_id
_entity_poly.type
_entity_poly.pdbx_seq_one_letter_code
_entity_poly.pdbx_strand_id
1 'polypeptide(L)'
;MKFSYTIATVPRRRSSYGFRESAQWRRRKRPKTKQYYLPIYIFLSSLVVAVPVWLWNETLTNSILSSHFFRWILYLNITMCVNSWAHFFGTKPYDKYIRPIESNLLSFLIVGEGWHNYHHTFPWDYQAAEYGLHYSLTTFLIELSSYLGLAHDLKSASQQTVEKRRLRTGNVPLKGQPIDYNSNGNNNNNRFLLRYTL
;
A
#
# COMPACT_ATOMS: atom_id res chain seq x y z
N MET A 1 1.32 3.54 -7.78
CA MET A 1 0.18 4.23 -8.44
C MET A 1 0.12 5.65 -7.88
N LYS A 2 0.24 6.72 -8.70
CA LYS A 2 0.15 8.12 -8.23
C LYS A 2 -1.30 8.59 -8.30
N PHE A 3 -2.08 8.36 -7.27
CA PHE A 3 -3.34 9.08 -7.06
C PHE A 3 -3.28 9.73 -5.68
N SER A 4 -2.70 10.94 -5.65
CA SER A 4 -2.87 11.86 -4.55
C SER A 4 -3.80 12.94 -5.07
N TYR A 5 -5.05 12.91 -4.62
CA TYR A 5 -6.11 13.84 -4.99
C TYR A 5 -5.75 15.23 -4.46
N THR A 6 -5.07 15.99 -5.29
CA THR A 6 -4.90 17.43 -5.13
C THR A 6 -5.01 17.98 -6.53
N ILE A 7 -6.03 18.83 -6.76
CA ILE A 7 -6.05 19.74 -7.91
C ILE A 7 -4.85 20.66 -7.68
N ALA A 8 -3.69 20.20 -8.13
CA ALA A 8 -2.41 20.82 -7.89
C ALA A 8 -2.10 21.72 -9.09
N THR A 9 -2.55 22.96 -9.04
CA THR A 9 -1.84 24.07 -9.70
C THR A 9 -0.56 24.36 -8.91
N VAL A 10 0.35 23.38 -8.84
CA VAL A 10 1.70 23.58 -8.31
C VAL A 10 2.57 24.08 -9.45
N PRO A 11 3.29 25.21 -9.30
CA PRO A 11 4.21 25.68 -10.33
C PRO A 11 5.26 24.61 -10.59
N ARG A 12 5.32 24.11 -11.82
CA ARG A 12 6.32 23.13 -12.28
C ARG A 12 7.72 23.76 -12.17
N ARG A 13 8.41 23.60 -11.04
CA ARG A 13 9.88 23.59 -11.05
C ARG A 13 10.30 22.30 -11.77
N ARG A 14 10.54 22.43 -13.08
CA ARG A 14 11.01 21.34 -13.94
C ARG A 14 12.43 20.96 -13.52
N SER A 15 12.57 19.91 -12.71
CA SER A 15 13.88 19.26 -12.58
C SER A 15 14.16 18.47 -13.86
N SER A 16 15.36 18.59 -14.39
CA SER A 16 15.85 17.92 -15.60
C SER A 16 15.80 16.39 -15.50
N TYR A 17 15.83 15.84 -14.29
CA TYR A 17 15.69 14.39 -14.02
C TYR A 17 14.28 13.87 -14.33
N GLY A 18 13.21 14.59 -13.94
CA GLY A 18 11.83 14.13 -14.15
C GLY A 18 11.37 14.13 -15.62
N PHE A 19 12.01 14.94 -16.47
CA PHE A 19 11.72 14.96 -17.90
C PHE A 19 12.23 13.72 -18.64
N ARG A 20 13.37 13.16 -18.21
CA ARG A 20 13.97 11.98 -18.83
C ARG A 20 13.14 10.71 -18.59
N GLU A 21 12.71 10.45 -17.36
CA GLU A 21 11.91 9.25 -17.04
C GLU A 21 10.51 9.30 -17.68
N SER A 22 9.85 10.46 -17.67
CA SER A 22 8.51 10.62 -18.26
C SER A 22 8.50 10.56 -19.79
N ALA A 23 9.62 10.90 -20.45
CA ALA A 23 9.82 10.66 -21.88
C ALA A 23 10.09 9.17 -22.19
N GLN A 24 10.77 8.45 -21.29
CA GLN A 24 11.09 7.03 -21.43
C GLN A 24 9.84 6.13 -21.30
N TRP A 25 8.91 6.46 -20.41
CA TRP A 25 7.60 5.78 -20.29
C TRP A 25 6.73 5.93 -21.54
N ARG A 26 6.82 7.06 -22.24
CA ARG A 26 6.05 7.32 -23.48
C ARG A 26 6.58 6.55 -24.69
N ARG A 27 7.87 6.18 -24.67
CA ARG A 27 8.54 5.41 -25.73
C ARG A 27 8.47 3.89 -25.55
N ARG A 28 8.06 3.40 -24.37
CA ARG A 28 7.77 1.97 -24.21
C ARG A 28 6.58 1.61 -25.09
N LYS A 29 6.79 0.71 -26.06
CA LYS A 29 5.68 0.08 -26.81
C LYS A 29 4.63 -0.36 -25.80
N ARG A 30 3.36 -0.07 -26.06
CA ARG A 30 2.25 -0.51 -25.18
C ARG A 30 2.46 -2.01 -24.92
N PRO A 31 2.47 -2.45 -23.66
CA PRO A 31 2.74 -3.85 -23.38
C PRO A 31 1.72 -4.71 -24.13
N LYS A 32 2.20 -5.74 -24.85
CA LYS A 32 1.36 -6.66 -25.63
C LYS A 32 0.24 -7.28 -24.79
N THR A 33 0.38 -7.28 -23.47
CA THR A 33 -0.63 -7.77 -22.51
C THR A 33 -2.00 -7.13 -22.65
N LYS A 34 -2.11 -5.88 -23.14
CA LYS A 34 -3.41 -5.23 -23.32
C LYS A 34 -4.28 -5.87 -24.40
N GLN A 35 -3.68 -6.45 -25.43
CA GLN A 35 -4.44 -7.06 -26.54
C GLN A 35 -5.05 -8.41 -26.17
N TYR A 36 -4.44 -9.09 -25.18
CA TYR A 36 -4.92 -10.39 -24.68
C TYR A 36 -5.73 -10.26 -23.39
N TYR A 37 -5.90 -9.06 -22.85
CA TYR A 37 -6.62 -8.85 -21.59
C TYR A 37 -8.05 -9.39 -21.65
N LEU A 38 -8.81 -9.01 -22.69
CA LEU A 38 -10.20 -9.45 -22.86
C LEU A 38 -10.33 -10.97 -23.03
N PRO A 39 -9.59 -11.64 -23.94
CA PRO A 39 -9.70 -13.10 -24.07
C PRO A 39 -9.25 -13.84 -22.81
N ILE A 40 -8.18 -13.40 -22.13
CA ILE A 40 -7.75 -14.00 -20.86
C ILE A 40 -8.82 -13.83 -19.79
N TYR A 41 -9.42 -12.63 -19.68
CA TYR A 41 -10.47 -12.37 -18.71
C TYR A 41 -11.69 -13.25 -18.93
N ILE A 42 -12.16 -13.39 -20.19
CA ILE A 42 -13.29 -14.25 -20.53
C ILE A 42 -12.97 -15.70 -20.17
N PHE A 43 -11.80 -16.19 -20.59
CA PHE A 43 -11.37 -17.56 -20.29
C PHE A 43 -11.33 -17.85 -18.79
N LEU A 44 -10.66 -17.01 -17.99
CA LEU A 44 -10.58 -17.19 -16.54
C LEU A 44 -11.95 -17.06 -15.87
N SER A 45 -12.80 -16.14 -16.33
CA SER A 45 -14.17 -15.97 -15.82
C SER A 45 -15.03 -17.21 -16.10
N SER A 46 -14.91 -17.79 -17.29
CA SER A 46 -15.58 -19.04 -17.64
C SER A 46 -15.10 -20.20 -16.79
N LEU A 47 -13.80 -20.30 -16.48
CA LEU A 47 -13.26 -21.33 -15.57
C LEU A 47 -13.85 -21.22 -14.16
N VAL A 48 -13.96 -20.00 -13.62
CA VAL A 48 -14.57 -19.77 -12.29
C VAL A 48 -16.02 -20.26 -12.22
N VAL A 49 -16.77 -20.17 -13.32
CA VAL A 49 -18.14 -20.69 -13.41
C VAL A 49 -18.17 -22.20 -13.66
N ALA A 50 -17.25 -22.73 -14.47
CA ALA A 50 -17.24 -24.14 -14.85
C ALA A 50 -16.80 -25.06 -13.70
N VAL A 51 -15.84 -24.63 -12.86
CA VAL A 51 -15.28 -25.45 -11.77
C VAL A 51 -16.36 -25.94 -10.80
N PRO A 52 -17.25 -25.10 -10.25
CA PRO A 52 -18.33 -25.55 -9.36
C PRO A 52 -19.30 -26.54 -10.03
N VAL A 53 -19.62 -26.29 -11.30
CA VAL A 53 -20.54 -27.13 -12.08
C VAL A 53 -19.93 -28.52 -12.29
N TRP A 54 -18.62 -28.59 -12.54
CA TRP A 54 -17.94 -29.86 -12.84
C TRP A 54 -17.49 -30.64 -11.61
N LEU A 55 -17.01 -29.97 -10.55
CA LEU A 55 -16.40 -30.67 -9.40
C LEU A 55 -17.43 -31.12 -8.35
N TRP A 56 -18.51 -30.38 -8.15
CA TRP A 56 -19.52 -30.71 -7.13
C TRP A 56 -20.95 -30.55 -7.64
N ASN A 57 -21.14 -30.60 -8.97
CA ASN A 57 -22.43 -30.64 -9.64
C ASN A 57 -23.36 -29.45 -9.29
N GLU A 58 -22.80 -28.26 -9.12
CA GLU A 58 -23.57 -27.03 -8.90
C GLU A 58 -24.37 -26.64 -10.14
N THR A 59 -25.52 -25.99 -9.96
CA THR A 59 -26.31 -25.47 -11.08
C THR A 59 -25.59 -24.32 -11.78
N LEU A 60 -25.74 -24.21 -13.09
CA LEU A 60 -25.13 -23.13 -13.87
C LEU A 60 -25.54 -21.74 -13.34
N THR A 61 -26.82 -21.56 -13.01
CA THR A 61 -27.35 -20.31 -12.48
C THR A 61 -26.71 -19.94 -11.14
N ASN A 62 -26.62 -20.88 -10.20
CA ASN A 62 -25.97 -20.64 -8.91
C ASN A 62 -24.49 -20.33 -9.09
N SER A 63 -23.79 -21.04 -9.98
CA SER A 63 -22.37 -20.79 -10.24
C SER A 63 -22.13 -19.38 -10.81
N ILE A 64 -22.96 -18.92 -11.76
CA ILE A 64 -22.88 -17.55 -12.29
C ILE A 64 -23.16 -16.51 -11.20
N LEU A 65 -24.23 -16.67 -10.44
CA LEU A 65 -24.63 -15.68 -9.44
C LEU A 65 -23.67 -15.62 -8.26
N SER A 66 -23.27 -16.77 -7.71
CA SER A 66 -22.42 -16.85 -6.52
C SER A 66 -20.93 -16.74 -6.85
N SER A 67 -20.41 -17.61 -7.72
CA SER A 67 -18.98 -17.77 -7.95
C SER A 67 -18.41 -16.68 -8.86
N HIS A 68 -19.22 -16.16 -9.78
CA HIS A 68 -18.82 -15.01 -10.61
C HIS A 68 -19.24 -13.68 -10.00
N PHE A 69 -20.54 -13.36 -9.98
CA PHE A 69 -21.01 -12.01 -9.63
C PHE A 69 -20.85 -11.67 -8.15
N PHE A 70 -21.35 -12.49 -7.24
CA PHE A 70 -21.29 -12.21 -5.81
C PHE A 70 -19.84 -12.12 -5.33
N ARG A 71 -19.00 -13.09 -5.70
CA ARG A 71 -17.55 -13.05 -5.42
C ARG A 71 -16.89 -11.77 -5.95
N TRP A 72 -17.22 -11.35 -7.18
CA TRP A 72 -16.67 -10.14 -7.79
C TRP A 72 -17.10 -8.87 -7.04
N ILE A 73 -18.39 -8.74 -6.75
CA ILE A 73 -18.96 -7.61 -6.00
C ILE A 73 -18.34 -7.53 -4.60
N LEU A 74 -18.26 -8.66 -3.89
CA LEU A 74 -17.67 -8.73 -2.56
C LEU A 74 -16.20 -8.28 -2.58
N TYR A 75 -15.42 -8.81 -3.52
CA TYR A 75 -14.00 -8.45 -3.66
C TYR A 75 -13.80 -6.97 -3.99
N LEU A 76 -14.61 -6.42 -4.90
CA LEU A 76 -14.59 -4.99 -5.21
C LEU A 76 -14.92 -4.13 -3.99
N ASN A 77 -15.95 -4.50 -3.23
CA ASN A 77 -16.32 -3.78 -2.02
C ASN A 77 -15.21 -3.83 -0.97
N ILE A 78 -14.63 -5.01 -0.70
CA ILE A 78 -13.49 -5.13 0.21
C ILE A 78 -12.33 -4.22 -0.22
N THR A 79 -11.98 -4.22 -1.50
CA THR A 79 -10.90 -3.39 -2.05
C THR A 79 -11.21 -1.89 -1.92
N MET A 80 -12.46 -1.47 -2.18
CA MET A 80 -12.86 -0.07 -2.06
C MET A 80 -13.04 0.36 -0.60
N CYS A 81 -13.39 -0.57 0.30
CA CYS A 81 -13.41 -0.34 1.73
C CYS A 81 -12.02 0.02 2.25
N VAL A 82 -10.94 -0.54 1.70
CA VAL A 82 -9.57 -0.12 2.04
C VAL A 82 -9.39 1.37 1.75
N ASN A 83 -9.75 1.82 0.55
CA ASN A 83 -9.63 3.23 0.16
C ASN A 83 -10.53 4.19 0.98
N SER A 84 -11.49 3.67 1.73
CA SER A 84 -12.43 4.49 2.52
C SER A 84 -12.12 4.40 4.01
N TRP A 85 -12.03 3.19 4.57
CA TRP A 85 -11.82 2.91 6.00
C TRP A 85 -10.38 3.15 6.45
N ALA A 86 -9.38 2.93 5.58
CA ALA A 86 -7.97 3.24 5.84
C ALA A 86 -7.68 4.75 5.91
N HIS A 87 -8.68 5.59 6.12
CA HIS A 87 -8.55 7.03 6.32
C HIS A 87 -9.26 7.54 7.59
N PHE A 88 -10.09 6.74 8.26
CA PHE A 88 -10.84 7.17 9.45
C PHE A 88 -10.21 6.71 10.78
N PHE A 89 -9.72 5.47 10.85
CA PHE A 89 -9.28 4.86 12.12
C PHE A 89 -7.88 4.25 12.04
N GLY A 90 -6.88 4.99 12.52
CA GLY A 90 -5.49 4.54 12.52
C GLY A 90 -4.47 5.60 12.94
N THR A 91 -3.19 5.26 12.81
CA THR A 91 -2.06 6.12 13.24
C THR A 91 -1.21 6.57 12.06
N LYS A 92 -0.31 7.55 12.26
CA LYS A 92 0.65 8.01 11.23
C LYS A 92 2.07 8.00 11.77
N PRO A 93 2.69 6.83 11.96
CA PRO A 93 4.00 6.73 12.57
C PRO A 93 5.13 7.19 11.65
N TYR A 94 5.02 7.14 10.31
CA TYR A 94 6.15 7.44 9.41
C TYR A 94 6.07 8.85 8.80
N ASP A 95 4.89 9.28 8.35
CA ASP A 95 4.68 10.62 7.82
C ASP A 95 3.28 11.14 8.16
N LYS A 96 3.23 12.18 8.98
CA LYS A 96 1.98 12.82 9.42
C LYS A 96 1.37 13.77 8.39
N TYR A 97 2.17 14.23 7.43
CA TYR A 97 1.77 15.19 6.41
C TYR A 97 1.03 14.53 5.24
N ILE A 98 1.13 13.21 5.10
CA ILE A 98 0.35 12.44 4.13
C ILE A 98 -0.98 11.97 4.75
N ARG A 99 -2.01 11.80 3.91
CA ARG A 99 -3.34 11.32 4.34
C ARG A 99 -3.39 9.83 4.78
N PRO A 100 -2.66 8.89 4.14
CA PRO A 100 -2.70 7.47 4.50
C PRO A 100 -2.39 7.22 5.98
N ILE A 101 -3.14 6.32 6.61
CA ILE A 101 -2.97 5.91 8.03
C ILE A 101 -2.65 4.43 8.13
N GLU A 102 -1.95 4.04 9.19
CA GLU A 102 -1.72 2.66 9.61
C GLU A 102 -2.94 2.12 10.36
N SER A 103 -3.46 0.98 9.93
CA SER A 103 -4.56 0.29 10.64
C SER A 103 -4.27 -1.21 10.76
N ASN A 104 -3.91 -1.65 11.97
CA ASN A 104 -3.63 -3.06 12.27
C ASN A 104 -4.85 -3.95 12.02
N LEU A 105 -6.05 -3.47 12.35
CA LEU A 105 -7.30 -4.19 12.10
C LEU A 105 -7.53 -4.41 10.60
N LEU A 106 -7.30 -3.36 9.80
CA LEU A 106 -7.44 -3.44 8.35
C LEU A 106 -6.37 -4.36 7.74
N SER A 107 -5.17 -4.35 8.32
CA SER A 107 -4.08 -5.25 7.92
C SER A 107 -4.46 -6.71 8.10
N PHE A 108 -5.11 -7.05 9.21
CA PHE A 108 -5.61 -8.40 9.43
C PHE A 108 -6.74 -8.77 8.46
N LEU A 109 -7.69 -7.86 8.21
CA LEU A 109 -8.86 -8.13 7.37
C LEU A 109 -8.54 -8.24 5.87
N ILE A 110 -7.56 -7.48 5.36
CA ILE A 110 -7.13 -7.53 3.96
C ILE A 110 -5.69 -8.08 3.86
N VAL A 111 -5.36 -9.04 4.73
CA VAL A 111 -4.21 -9.94 4.57
C VAL A 111 -2.87 -9.21 4.29
N GLY A 112 -2.64 -8.08 4.97
CA GLY A 112 -1.40 -7.31 4.89
C GLY A 112 -1.48 -5.95 4.23
N GLU A 113 -2.63 -5.56 3.67
CA GLU A 113 -2.78 -4.25 3.02
C GLU A 113 -3.05 -3.11 4.03
N GLY A 114 -2.94 -3.30 5.33
CA GLY A 114 -3.28 -2.25 6.32
C GLY A 114 -2.18 -1.20 6.55
N TRP A 115 -0.99 -1.41 6.00
CA TRP A 115 0.21 -0.61 6.28
C TRP A 115 0.36 0.60 5.35
N HIS A 116 -0.71 1.38 5.22
CA HIS A 116 -0.83 2.41 4.20
C HIS A 116 0.10 3.61 4.43
N ASN A 117 0.38 4.02 5.67
CA ASN A 117 1.32 5.11 5.93
C ASN A 117 2.75 4.70 5.53
N TYR A 118 3.15 3.46 5.83
CA TYR A 118 4.42 2.86 5.46
C TYR A 118 4.53 2.74 3.94
N HIS A 119 3.54 2.10 3.29
CA HIS A 119 3.52 1.88 1.85
C HIS A 119 3.66 3.19 1.06
N HIS A 120 2.95 4.24 1.47
CA HIS A 120 3.05 5.55 0.82
C HIS A 120 4.36 6.29 1.15
N THR A 121 5.01 5.97 2.26
CA THR A 121 6.31 6.55 2.64
C THR A 121 7.48 5.85 1.95
N PHE A 122 7.39 4.54 1.75
CA PHE A 122 8.40 3.68 1.14
C PHE A 122 7.81 2.88 -0.04
N PRO A 123 7.36 3.52 -1.13
CA PRO A 123 6.64 2.86 -2.23
C PRO A 123 7.50 1.89 -3.06
N TRP A 124 8.81 1.83 -2.80
CA TRP A 124 9.74 0.90 -3.44
C TRP A 124 9.99 -0.35 -2.60
N ASP A 125 9.49 -0.40 -1.36
CA ASP A 125 9.63 -1.57 -0.49
C ASP A 125 8.68 -2.68 -0.96
N TYR A 126 9.21 -3.87 -1.25
CA TYR A 126 8.41 -5.00 -1.71
C TYR A 126 7.43 -5.52 -0.66
N GLN A 127 7.72 -5.32 0.63
CA GLN A 127 6.89 -5.82 1.73
C GLN A 127 5.64 -4.96 1.94
N ALA A 128 5.68 -3.70 1.48
CA ALA A 128 4.66 -2.68 1.72
C ALA A 128 4.30 -2.46 3.21
N ALA A 129 5.07 -3.02 4.14
CA ALA A 129 4.85 -3.02 5.58
C ALA A 129 6.19 -3.07 6.32
N GLU A 130 6.28 -2.53 7.55
CA GLU A 130 7.51 -2.61 8.36
C GLU A 130 7.76 -4.04 8.89
N TYR A 131 6.70 -4.79 9.21
CA TYR A 131 6.79 -6.09 9.90
C TYR A 131 6.60 -7.31 8.98
N GLY A 132 6.68 -7.11 7.66
CA GLY A 132 6.79 -8.17 6.65
C GLY A 132 5.83 -9.36 6.80
N LEU A 133 6.40 -10.57 6.75
CA LEU A 133 5.72 -11.87 6.72
C LEU A 133 4.68 -12.10 7.81
N HIS A 134 4.89 -11.54 9.01
CA HIS A 134 4.01 -11.81 10.15
C HIS A 134 2.58 -11.32 9.94
N TYR A 135 2.36 -10.42 8.98
CA TYR A 135 1.08 -9.76 8.76
C TYR A 135 0.65 -9.67 7.29
N SER A 136 1.41 -10.20 6.33
CA SER A 136 1.10 -10.07 4.89
C SER A 136 1.31 -11.37 4.11
N LEU A 137 0.21 -11.90 3.53
CA LEU A 137 0.27 -13.05 2.62
C LEU A 137 0.96 -12.67 1.31
N THR A 138 0.82 -11.42 0.88
CA THR A 138 1.50 -10.91 -0.32
C THR A 138 3.02 -11.01 -0.17
N THR A 139 3.55 -10.58 0.98
CA THR A 139 4.98 -10.68 1.29
C THR A 139 5.44 -12.13 1.30
N PHE A 140 4.64 -13.03 1.88
CA PHE A 140 4.94 -14.47 1.88
C PHE A 140 5.03 -15.06 0.47
N LEU A 141 4.09 -14.73 -0.42
CA LEU A 141 4.10 -15.22 -1.80
C LEU A 141 5.28 -14.67 -2.60
N ILE A 142 5.67 -13.42 -2.36
CA ILE A 142 6.85 -12.81 -3.01
C ILE A 142 8.14 -13.50 -2.55
N GLU A 143 8.27 -13.76 -1.25
CA GLU A 143 9.44 -14.46 -0.70
C GLU A 143 9.51 -15.91 -1.14
N LEU A 144 8.37 -16.62 -1.18
CA LEU A 144 8.28 -17.96 -1.77
C LEU A 144 8.71 -17.94 -3.24
N SER A 145 8.25 -16.95 -4.00
CA SER A 145 8.64 -16.79 -5.40
C SER A 145 10.14 -16.50 -5.53
N SER A 146 10.73 -15.74 -4.61
CA SER A 146 12.17 -15.48 -4.56
C SER A 146 12.95 -16.74 -4.20
N TYR A 147 12.46 -17.54 -3.26
CA TYR A 147 13.04 -18.82 -2.87
C TYR A 147 13.04 -19.81 -4.04
N LEU A 148 11.97 -19.84 -4.84
CA LEU A 148 11.87 -20.63 -6.06
C LEU A 148 12.66 -20.06 -7.26
N GLY A 149 13.33 -18.90 -7.09
CA GLY A 149 14.09 -18.24 -8.15
C GLY A 149 13.24 -17.52 -9.22
N LEU A 150 11.93 -17.37 -8.98
CA LEU A 150 11.00 -16.66 -9.87
C LEU A 150 11.06 -15.13 -9.70
N ALA A 151 11.48 -14.67 -8.53
CA ALA A 151 11.66 -13.26 -8.21
C ALA A 151 13.10 -12.98 -7.74
N HIS A 152 13.62 -11.80 -8.07
CA HIS A 152 14.97 -11.36 -7.72
C HIS A 152 15.00 -9.83 -7.54
N ASP A 153 16.09 -9.30 -6.97
CA ASP A 153 16.26 -7.85 -6.67
C ASP A 153 15.13 -7.28 -5.78
N LEU A 154 14.74 -8.03 -4.73
CA LEU A 154 13.78 -7.56 -3.74
C LEU A 154 14.38 -6.39 -2.95
N LYS A 155 13.66 -5.27 -2.89
CA LYS A 155 14.10 -4.04 -2.22
C LYS A 155 13.29 -3.82 -0.96
N SER A 156 13.97 -3.67 0.18
CA SER A 156 13.35 -3.35 1.46
C SER A 156 14.01 -2.10 2.06
N ALA A 157 13.24 -1.30 2.79
CA ALA A 157 13.77 -0.13 3.48
C ALA A 157 14.59 -0.56 4.71
N SER A 158 15.82 -0.04 4.84
CA SER A 158 16.64 -0.35 6.01
C SER A 158 16.00 0.20 7.29
N GLN A 159 16.16 -0.50 8.42
CA GLN A 159 15.63 -0.07 9.72
C GLN A 159 16.08 1.37 10.07
N GLN A 160 17.34 1.72 9.78
CA GLN A 160 17.87 3.07 9.99
C GLN A 160 17.14 4.12 9.13
N THR A 161 16.80 3.80 7.88
CA THR A 161 16.03 4.69 7.00
C THR A 161 14.62 4.89 7.54
N VAL A 162 13.98 3.81 7.98
CA VAL A 162 12.62 3.84 8.56
C VAL A 162 12.61 4.68 9.84
N GLU A 163 13.57 4.47 10.74
CA GLU A 163 13.68 5.19 11.99
C GLU A 163 13.96 6.69 11.78
N LYS A 164 14.92 7.05 10.92
CA LYS A 164 15.19 8.45 10.56
C LYS A 164 13.94 9.14 10.01
N ARG A 165 13.14 8.43 9.20
CA ARG A 165 11.89 8.97 8.65
C ARG A 165 10.83 9.18 9.72
N ARG A 166 10.64 8.19 10.60
CA ARG A 166 9.74 8.23 11.75
C ARG A 166 10.06 9.39 12.69
N LEU A 167 11.33 9.57 13.03
CA LEU A 167 11.81 10.70 13.85
C LEU A 167 11.55 12.06 13.19
N ARG A 168 11.71 12.15 11.87
CA ARG A 168 11.58 13.42 11.14
C ARG A 168 10.12 13.84 10.93
N THR A 169 9.25 12.89 10.60
CA THR A 169 7.88 13.21 10.12
C THR A 169 6.76 12.42 10.79
N GLY A 170 7.08 11.47 11.68
CA GLY A 170 6.09 10.68 12.40
C GLY A 170 5.26 11.47 13.40
N ASN A 171 4.08 10.96 13.72
CA ASN A 171 3.18 11.51 14.73
C ASN A 171 3.10 10.67 16.02
N VAL A 172 3.86 9.58 16.12
CA VAL A 172 3.78 8.65 17.25
C VAL A 172 5.14 8.63 17.96
N PRO A 173 5.18 8.73 19.30
CA PRO A 173 6.43 8.69 20.05
C PRO A 173 7.17 7.36 19.84
N LEU A 174 8.50 7.41 19.99
CA LEU A 174 9.37 6.25 19.84
C LEU A 174 8.95 5.13 20.80
N LYS A 175 9.12 3.87 20.38
CA LYS A 175 8.81 2.70 21.20
C LYS A 175 9.60 2.80 22.53
N GLY A 176 8.89 2.99 23.65
CA GLY A 176 9.47 3.19 24.98
C GLY A 176 9.36 4.61 25.55
N GLN A 177 8.82 5.58 24.80
CA GLN A 177 8.46 6.90 25.32
C GLN A 177 6.96 6.96 25.65
N PRO A 178 6.57 7.50 26.82
CA PRO A 178 5.16 7.65 27.18
C PRO A 178 4.45 8.55 26.16
N ILE A 179 3.19 8.22 25.88
CA ILE A 179 2.31 9.03 25.03
C ILE A 179 2.06 10.36 25.76
N ASP A 180 2.63 11.46 25.26
CA ASP A 180 2.29 12.79 25.74
C ASP A 180 0.93 13.19 25.17
N TYR A 181 -0.11 13.00 25.99
CA TYR A 181 -1.50 13.36 25.66
C TYR A 181 -1.73 14.87 25.58
N ASN A 182 -0.72 15.72 25.80
CA ASN A 182 -0.88 17.17 25.94
C ASN A 182 -0.44 18.00 24.73
N SER A 183 -0.18 17.40 23.56
CA SER A 183 0.21 18.17 22.34
C SER A 183 -0.95 18.84 21.58
N ASN A 184 -2.13 18.96 22.20
CA ASN A 184 -3.19 19.81 21.67
C ASN A 184 -2.86 21.28 21.94
N GLY A 185 -2.19 21.90 20.96
CA GLY A 185 -2.32 23.32 20.67
C GLY A 185 -1.88 24.28 21.77
N ASN A 186 -0.57 24.46 21.96
CA ASN A 186 -0.07 25.79 22.27
C ASN A 186 1.39 25.93 21.84
N ASN A 187 1.60 26.43 20.63
CA ASN A 187 2.92 26.75 20.14
C ASN A 187 3.27 28.17 20.62
N ASN A 188 3.54 28.30 21.93
CA ASN A 188 4.10 29.51 22.51
C ASN A 188 4.93 29.15 23.73
N ASN A 189 6.18 29.58 23.68
CA ASN A 189 7.12 29.81 24.79
C ASN A 189 8.27 28.80 24.96
N ASN A 190 9.45 29.33 24.62
CA ASN A 190 10.73 29.20 25.32
C ASN A 190 11.55 27.91 25.17
N ARG A 191 12.68 28.06 24.46
CA ARG A 191 14.03 27.84 24.99
C ARG A 191 15.07 28.26 23.95
N PHE A 192 15.33 29.58 23.86
CA PHE A 192 16.61 30.14 24.31
C PHE A 192 17.44 29.23 25.24
N LEU A 193 18.71 29.09 24.84
CA LEU A 193 19.89 28.78 25.65
C LEU A 193 19.94 27.37 26.25
N LEU A 194 20.93 26.60 25.80
CA LEU A 194 22.01 26.18 26.70
C LEU A 194 23.32 26.13 25.90
N ARG A 195 24.16 27.14 26.18
CA ARG A 195 25.59 27.15 25.89
C ARG A 195 26.30 26.19 26.86
N TYR A 196 27.40 25.63 26.36
CA TYR A 196 28.62 25.15 27.00
C TYR A 196 28.87 25.41 28.49
N THR A 197 29.71 24.53 29.07
CA THR A 197 30.36 24.46 30.40
C THR A 197 29.52 23.73 31.45
N LEU A 198 30.03 22.74 32.20
CA LEU A 198 31.39 22.42 32.66
C LEU A 198 31.83 20.99 32.28
#